data_AF-A0A6A8LWR1-F1
#
_entry.id   AF-A0A6A8LWR1-F1
#
_cell.length_a   1.000
_cell.length_b   1.000
_cell.length_c   1.000
_cell.angle_alpha   90.00
_cell.angle_beta   90.00
_cell.angle_gamma   90.00
#
_symmetry.space_group_name_H-M   'P 1'
#
loop_
_entity.id
_entity.type
_entity.pdbx_description
1 polymer ?
#
loop_
_entity_poly.entity_id
_entity_poly.type
_entity_poly.pdbx_seq_one_letter_code
_entity_poly.pdbx_strand_id
1 'polypeptide(L)'
;AVRFGSQLDFKVELDTFNAIKKNSHLLEKIAIERIHVEWVKLLLGKNPKQGLKEFLDTELYKYCPLFTDKYAELKSILELSDFKLNTEEECWTLLSDVFKLKDTDISNLLRSWKSSNNIIKYVIAASLCVQKIKDSKLDIETYYQNGLEIILTANQIAKIRGFGMDDNELKINYDKLPIKSRKEMKINGKDLVQEAGIKPGKIMG
;
A
#
# COMPACT_ATOMS: atom_id res chain seq x y z
N ALA A 1 9.12 -1.69 -21.72
CA ALA A 1 8.83 -3.07 -22.18
C ALA A 1 8.11 -3.87 -21.11
N VAL A 2 8.71 -4.10 -19.93
CA VAL A 2 8.12 -4.87 -18.82
C VAL A 2 6.73 -4.36 -18.38
N ARG A 3 6.57 -3.04 -18.18
CA ARG A 3 5.24 -2.44 -17.91
C ARG A 3 4.21 -2.80 -19.00
N PHE A 4 4.62 -2.75 -20.26
CA PHE A 4 3.71 -3.02 -21.38
C PHE A 4 3.30 -4.50 -21.42
N GLY A 5 4.20 -5.44 -21.09
CA GLY A 5 3.84 -6.85 -20.93
C GLY A 5 2.73 -7.03 -19.90
N SER A 6 2.73 -6.24 -18.83
CA SER A 6 1.63 -6.22 -17.85
C SER A 6 0.35 -5.55 -18.35
N GLN A 7 0.46 -4.39 -19.00
CA GLN A 7 -0.72 -3.62 -19.43
C GLN A 7 -1.45 -4.24 -20.62
N LEU A 8 -0.71 -4.88 -21.52
CA LEU A 8 -1.21 -5.40 -22.80
C LEU A 8 -1.21 -6.93 -22.86
N ASP A 9 -0.79 -7.61 -21.79
CA ASP A 9 -0.81 -9.08 -21.66
C ASP A 9 -0.06 -9.80 -22.80
N PHE A 10 1.15 -9.32 -23.09
CA PHE A 10 2.05 -9.95 -24.07
C PHE A 10 3.39 -10.28 -23.44
N LYS A 11 4.08 -11.24 -24.06
CA LYS A 11 5.43 -11.64 -23.69
C LYS A 11 6.46 -10.83 -24.45
N VAL A 12 7.42 -10.24 -23.75
CA VAL A 12 8.54 -9.54 -24.40
C VAL A 12 9.33 -10.51 -25.30
N GLU A 13 9.60 -10.09 -26.53
CA GLU A 13 10.38 -10.82 -27.51
C GLU A 13 11.80 -11.11 -26.99
N LEU A 14 12.39 -12.25 -27.39
CA LEU A 14 13.58 -12.80 -26.72
C LEU A 14 14.81 -11.89 -26.82
N ASP A 15 15.07 -11.32 -28.00
CA ASP A 15 16.21 -10.42 -28.20
C ASP A 15 16.01 -9.13 -27.40
N THR A 16 14.79 -8.61 -27.37
CA THR A 16 14.40 -7.47 -26.52
C THR A 16 14.60 -7.78 -25.04
N PHE A 17 14.20 -8.96 -24.59
CA PHE A 17 14.37 -9.41 -23.22
C PHE A 17 15.86 -9.50 -22.84
N ASN A 18 16.67 -10.11 -23.70
CA ASN A 18 18.12 -10.24 -23.50
C ASN A 18 18.81 -8.86 -23.48
N ALA A 19 18.38 -7.94 -24.35
CA ALA A 19 18.85 -6.56 -24.35
C ALA A 19 18.51 -5.85 -23.04
N ILE A 20 17.30 -6.01 -22.49
CA ILE A 20 16.93 -5.44 -21.19
C ILE A 20 17.81 -6.00 -20.08
N LYS A 21 17.97 -7.33 -20.01
CA LYS A 21 18.78 -7.97 -18.97
C LYS A 21 20.25 -7.52 -19.02
N LYS A 22 20.84 -7.43 -20.21
CA LYS A 22 22.22 -6.96 -20.41
C LYS A 22 22.41 -5.50 -19.96
N ASN A 23 21.38 -4.67 -20.13
CA ASN A 23 21.43 -3.24 -19.87
C ASN A 23 20.71 -2.82 -18.58
N SER A 24 20.32 -3.76 -17.73
CA SER A 24 19.53 -3.50 -16.51
C SER A 24 20.22 -2.50 -15.56
N HIS A 25 21.56 -2.55 -15.48
CA HIS A 25 22.38 -1.61 -14.72
C HIS A 25 22.22 -0.14 -15.13
N LEU A 26 21.79 0.15 -16.36
CA LEU A 26 21.53 1.52 -16.81
C LEU A 26 20.33 2.15 -16.08
N LEU A 27 19.50 1.36 -15.39
CA LEU A 27 18.39 1.85 -14.59
C LEU A 27 18.87 2.79 -13.47
N GLU A 28 20.10 2.63 -12.97
CA GLU A 28 20.72 3.56 -12.00
C GLU A 28 20.87 4.99 -12.53
N LYS A 29 20.86 5.16 -13.86
CA LYS A 29 20.95 6.48 -14.51
C LYS A 29 19.58 7.13 -14.70
N ILE A 30 18.49 6.44 -14.35
CA ILE A 30 17.12 6.92 -14.51
C ILE A 30 16.64 7.55 -13.20
N ALA A 31 15.98 8.71 -13.31
CA ALA A 31 15.37 9.36 -12.16
C ALA A 31 14.35 8.44 -11.46
N ILE A 32 14.42 8.37 -10.13
CA ILE A 32 13.58 7.46 -9.33
C ILE A 32 12.08 7.73 -9.52
N GLU A 33 11.68 8.99 -9.69
CA GLU A 33 10.30 9.38 -9.95
C GLU A 33 9.74 8.70 -11.22
N ARG A 34 10.58 8.50 -12.24
CA ARG A 34 10.17 7.77 -13.46
C ARG A 34 10.02 6.28 -13.18
N ILE A 35 10.97 5.69 -12.44
CA ILE A 35 10.93 4.28 -12.06
C ILE A 35 9.68 4.01 -11.21
N HIS A 36 9.35 4.91 -10.28
CA HIS A 36 8.15 4.87 -9.47
C HIS A 36 6.89 4.79 -10.36
N VAL A 37 6.68 5.75 -11.25
CA VAL A 37 5.47 5.77 -12.11
C VAL A 37 5.34 4.47 -12.92
N GLU A 38 6.45 3.93 -13.42
CA GLU A 38 6.43 2.68 -14.18
C GLU A 38 6.16 1.45 -13.29
N TRP A 39 6.69 1.42 -12.06
CA TRP A 39 6.42 0.37 -11.08
C TRP A 39 4.94 0.31 -10.69
N VAL A 40 4.34 1.45 -10.37
CA VAL A 40 2.91 1.52 -10.02
C VAL A 40 2.07 1.05 -11.22
N LYS A 41 2.34 1.55 -12.43
CA LYS A 41 1.61 1.11 -13.63
C LYS A 41 1.78 -0.37 -13.97
N LEU A 42 2.90 -0.98 -13.60
CA LEU A 42 3.12 -2.42 -13.76
C LEU A 42 2.18 -3.20 -12.83
N LEU A 43 2.07 -2.79 -11.56
CA LEU A 43 1.19 -3.46 -10.60
C LEU A 43 -0.31 -3.20 -10.84
N LEU A 44 -0.65 -2.05 -11.43
CA LEU A 44 -2.01 -1.70 -11.86
C LEU A 44 -2.39 -2.29 -13.24
N GLY A 45 -1.47 -3.00 -13.90
CA GLY A 45 -1.70 -3.56 -15.23
C GLY A 45 -2.76 -4.65 -15.24
N LYS A 46 -3.19 -5.07 -16.43
CA LYS A 46 -4.17 -6.15 -16.62
C LYS A 46 -3.63 -7.49 -16.12
N ASN A 47 -2.34 -7.74 -16.33
CA ASN A 47 -1.62 -8.93 -15.88
C ASN A 47 -0.36 -8.51 -15.08
N PRO A 48 -0.50 -8.12 -13.80
CA PRO A 48 0.63 -7.65 -13.00
C PRO A 48 1.66 -8.76 -12.77
N LYS A 49 1.23 -10.03 -12.69
CA LYS A 49 2.13 -11.19 -12.49
C LYS A 49 3.09 -11.37 -13.66
N GLN A 50 2.62 -11.25 -14.91
CA GLN A 50 3.51 -11.37 -16.07
C GLN A 50 4.58 -10.25 -16.06
N GLY A 51 4.18 -9.01 -15.80
CA GLY A 51 5.13 -7.90 -15.69
C GLY A 51 6.12 -8.08 -14.55
N LEU A 52 5.65 -8.53 -13.38
CA LEU A 52 6.52 -8.78 -12.23
C LEU A 52 7.49 -9.95 -12.49
N LYS A 53 7.04 -11.00 -13.18
CA LYS A 53 7.91 -12.11 -13.59
C LYS A 53 9.03 -11.61 -14.50
N GLU A 54 8.71 -10.82 -15.52
CA GLU A 54 9.72 -10.24 -16.41
C GLU A 54 10.66 -9.27 -15.66
N PHE A 55 10.14 -8.48 -14.72
CA PHE A 55 10.93 -7.59 -13.86
C PHE A 55 11.98 -8.36 -13.04
N LEU A 56 11.62 -9.55 -12.55
CA LEU A 56 12.52 -10.44 -11.82
C LEU A 56 13.52 -11.14 -12.74
N ASP A 57 13.05 -11.73 -13.85
CA ASP A 57 13.88 -12.51 -14.77
C ASP A 57 14.95 -11.64 -15.49
N THR A 58 14.64 -10.36 -15.71
CA THR A 58 15.56 -9.33 -16.26
C THR A 58 16.44 -8.67 -15.20
N GLU A 59 16.26 -9.00 -13.93
CA GLU A 59 17.01 -8.48 -12.79
C GLU A 59 16.91 -6.95 -12.57
N LEU A 60 15.90 -6.29 -13.15
CA LEU A 60 15.68 -4.85 -12.99
C LEU A 60 15.51 -4.45 -11.51
N TYR A 61 14.91 -5.33 -10.71
CA TYR A 61 14.70 -5.13 -9.28
C TYR A 61 15.99 -4.84 -8.50
N LYS A 62 17.15 -5.33 -8.97
CA LYS A 62 18.44 -5.11 -8.30
C LYS A 62 18.86 -3.65 -8.27
N TYR A 63 18.35 -2.86 -9.21
CA TYR A 63 18.66 -1.44 -9.41
C TYR A 63 17.53 -0.52 -8.92
N CYS A 64 16.53 -1.07 -8.25
CA CYS A 64 15.45 -0.30 -7.63
C CYS A 64 15.74 -0.06 -6.14
N PRO A 65 15.33 1.10 -5.57
CA PRO A 65 15.61 1.42 -4.17
C PRO A 65 15.06 0.36 -3.21
N LEU A 66 15.93 -0.18 -2.35
CA LEU A 66 15.62 -1.16 -1.30
C LEU A 66 14.99 -2.48 -1.81
N PHE A 67 15.20 -2.83 -3.08
CA PHE A 67 14.70 -4.10 -3.66
C PHE A 67 15.78 -5.17 -3.83
N THR A 68 17.07 -4.81 -3.73
CA THR A 68 18.21 -5.67 -4.08
C THR A 68 18.18 -7.03 -3.35
N ASP A 69 17.79 -7.05 -2.08
CA ASP A 69 17.71 -8.24 -1.22
C ASP A 69 16.29 -8.85 -1.16
N LYS A 70 15.34 -8.33 -1.94
CA LYS A 70 13.90 -8.68 -1.86
C LYS A 70 13.39 -9.66 -2.90
N TYR A 71 14.29 -10.41 -3.52
CA TYR A 71 13.92 -11.36 -4.58
C TYR A 71 12.89 -12.40 -4.10
N ALA A 72 13.09 -12.99 -2.92
CA ALA A 72 12.19 -14.02 -2.41
C ALA A 72 10.79 -13.48 -2.11
N GLU A 73 10.73 -12.30 -1.47
CA GLU A 73 9.49 -11.62 -1.15
C GLU A 73 8.75 -11.17 -2.42
N LEU A 74 9.45 -10.54 -3.39
CA LEU A 74 8.86 -10.17 -4.69
C LEU A 74 8.37 -11.41 -5.45
N LYS A 75 9.15 -12.49 -5.47
CA LYS A 75 8.74 -13.75 -6.11
C LYS A 75 7.48 -14.32 -5.46
N SER A 76 7.31 -14.18 -4.14
CA SER A 76 6.11 -14.66 -3.44
C SER A 76 4.80 -14.02 -3.92
N ILE A 77 4.85 -12.83 -4.53
CA ILE A 77 3.68 -12.18 -5.14
C ILE A 77 3.17 -12.97 -6.36
N LEU A 78 4.06 -13.64 -7.09
CA LEU A 78 3.68 -14.47 -8.24
C LEU A 78 2.89 -15.72 -7.83
N GLU A 79 3.07 -16.19 -6.59
CA GLU A 79 2.41 -17.36 -6.02
C GLU A 79 1.01 -17.05 -5.46
N LEU A 80 0.61 -15.77 -5.41
CA LEU A 80 -0.73 -15.37 -4.99
C LEU A 80 -1.78 -15.83 -6.01
N SER A 81 -3.04 -15.92 -5.61
CA SER A 81 -4.15 -16.02 -6.58
C SER A 81 -4.19 -14.80 -7.48
N ASP A 82 -4.91 -14.87 -8.60
CA ASP A 82 -5.05 -13.72 -9.48
C ASP A 82 -5.64 -12.54 -8.71
N PHE A 83 -4.97 -11.39 -8.82
CA PHE A 83 -5.30 -10.21 -8.07
C PHE A 83 -5.36 -8.99 -8.97
N LYS A 84 -6.11 -8.00 -8.49
CA LYS A 84 -6.21 -6.69 -9.11
C LYS A 84 -5.97 -5.62 -8.06
N LEU A 85 -5.14 -4.66 -8.42
CA LEU A 85 -4.91 -3.42 -7.69
C LEU A 85 -5.43 -2.28 -8.54
N ASN A 86 -5.98 -1.25 -7.89
CA ASN A 86 -6.65 -0.13 -8.53
C ASN A 86 -5.98 1.21 -8.21
N THR A 87 -5.25 1.30 -7.09
CA THR A 87 -4.60 2.53 -6.64
C THR A 87 -3.13 2.34 -6.26
N GLU A 88 -2.39 3.43 -6.23
CA GLU A 88 -0.99 3.45 -5.80
C GLU A 88 -0.84 2.99 -4.33
N GLU A 89 -1.79 3.37 -3.48
CA GLU A 89 -1.84 2.97 -2.08
C GLU A 89 -1.94 1.46 -1.95
N GLU A 90 -2.83 0.80 -2.71
CA GLU A 90 -2.95 -0.66 -2.72
C GLU A 90 -1.63 -1.33 -3.15
N CYS A 91 -0.94 -0.80 -4.17
CA CYS A 91 0.36 -1.32 -4.61
C CYS A 91 1.39 -1.32 -3.49
N TRP A 92 1.52 -0.19 -2.79
CA TRP A 92 2.51 -0.04 -1.73
C TRP A 92 2.12 -0.77 -0.44
N THR A 93 0.83 -0.88 -0.13
CA THR A 93 0.35 -1.66 1.02
C THR A 93 0.59 -3.16 0.81
N LEU A 94 0.33 -3.69 -0.39
CA LEU A 94 0.67 -5.09 -0.73
C LEU A 94 2.16 -5.34 -0.54
N LEU A 95 2.99 -4.46 -1.09
CA LEU A 95 4.44 -4.62 -1.00
C LEU A 95 4.94 -4.56 0.44
N SER A 96 4.38 -3.64 1.23
CA SER A 96 4.72 -3.50 2.66
C SER A 96 4.35 -4.73 3.47
N ASP A 97 3.19 -5.36 3.22
CA ASP A 97 2.81 -6.63 3.85
C ASP A 97 3.73 -7.79 3.44
N VAL A 98 4.00 -7.92 2.14
CA VAL A 98 4.83 -8.98 1.59
C VAL A 98 6.28 -8.90 2.10
N PHE A 99 6.82 -7.68 2.21
CA PHE A 99 8.14 -7.43 2.76
C PHE A 99 8.18 -7.46 4.29
N LYS A 100 7.00 -7.59 4.96
CA LYS A 100 6.84 -7.61 6.42
C LYS A 100 7.45 -6.38 7.09
N LEU A 101 7.24 -5.21 6.49
CA LEU A 101 7.83 -3.96 6.95
C LEU A 101 7.13 -3.40 8.18
N LYS A 102 7.90 -2.73 9.04
CA LYS A 102 7.39 -1.87 10.10
C LYS A 102 7.22 -0.44 9.59
N ASP A 103 6.50 0.40 10.32
CA ASP A 103 6.19 1.79 9.93
C ASP A 103 7.42 2.62 9.53
N THR A 104 8.54 2.44 10.23
CA THR A 104 9.82 3.11 9.93
C THR A 104 10.39 2.67 8.59
N ASP A 105 10.28 1.38 8.28
CA ASP A 105 10.79 0.78 7.06
C ASP A 105 9.89 1.11 5.87
N ILE A 106 8.56 1.13 6.07
CA ILE A 106 7.58 1.63 5.09
C ILE A 106 7.91 3.08 4.73
N SER A 107 8.13 3.93 5.73
CA SER A 107 8.52 5.33 5.52
C SER A 107 9.81 5.46 4.73
N ASN A 108 10.84 4.68 5.08
CA ASN A 108 12.14 4.71 4.40
C ASN A 108 12.02 4.26 2.94
N LEU A 109 11.28 3.17 2.69
CA LEU A 109 11.00 2.66 1.36
C LEU A 109 10.32 3.73 0.49
N LEU A 110 9.15 4.20 0.92
CA LEU A 110 8.36 5.14 0.12
C LEU A 110 9.07 6.48 -0.12
N ARG A 111 9.87 6.97 0.84
CA ARG A 111 10.72 8.16 0.64
C ARG A 111 11.83 7.91 -0.38
N SER A 112 12.46 6.73 -0.32
CA SER A 112 13.48 6.32 -1.30
C SER A 112 12.90 6.25 -2.71
N TRP A 113 11.62 5.92 -2.83
CA TRP A 113 10.83 5.92 -4.07
C TRP A 113 10.18 7.27 -4.40
N LYS A 114 10.49 8.36 -3.67
CA LYS A 114 9.98 9.72 -3.92
C LYS A 114 8.45 9.85 -3.82
N SER A 115 7.81 9.00 -3.03
CA SER A 115 6.37 9.06 -2.76
C SER A 115 6.01 10.28 -1.90
N SER A 116 4.77 10.77 -2.04
CA SER A 116 4.30 11.91 -1.25
C SER A 116 4.14 11.54 0.24
N ASN A 117 4.21 12.53 1.13
CA ASN A 117 3.96 12.31 2.56
C ASN A 117 2.54 11.80 2.84
N ASN A 118 1.56 12.10 1.97
CA ASN A 118 0.20 11.61 2.12
C ASN A 118 0.12 10.11 1.82
N ILE A 119 0.74 9.64 0.73
CA ILE A 119 0.87 8.21 0.41
C ILE A 119 1.59 7.47 1.54
N ILE A 120 2.69 8.02 2.06
CA ILE A 120 3.43 7.40 3.17
C ILE A 120 2.52 7.16 4.39
N LYS A 121 1.80 8.20 4.82
CA LYS A 121 0.87 8.08 5.97
C LYS A 121 -0.25 7.08 5.69
N TYR A 122 -0.81 7.12 4.48
CA TYR A 122 -1.88 6.22 4.07
C TYR A 122 -1.41 4.76 4.13
N VAL A 123 -0.27 4.44 3.52
CA VAL A 123 0.25 3.07 3.44
C VAL A 123 0.57 2.53 4.83
N ILE A 124 1.14 3.34 5.73
CA ILE A 124 1.38 2.94 7.13
C ILE A 124 0.07 2.57 7.82
N ALA A 125 -0.94 3.44 7.73
CA ALA A 125 -2.26 3.20 8.31
C ALA A 125 -2.95 1.96 7.71
N ALA A 126 -2.88 1.79 6.40
CA ALA A 126 -3.41 0.63 5.70
C ALA A 126 -2.68 -0.66 6.11
N SER A 127 -1.35 -0.66 6.20
CA SER A 127 -0.56 -1.82 6.64
C SER A 127 -0.86 -2.22 8.08
N LEU A 128 -1.07 -1.25 8.98
CA LEU A 128 -1.57 -1.51 10.34
C LEU A 128 -2.94 -2.20 10.30
N CYS A 129 -3.86 -1.69 9.48
CA CYS A 129 -5.19 -2.27 9.33
C CYS A 129 -5.13 -3.70 8.74
N VAL A 130 -4.22 -3.99 7.80
CA VAL A 130 -3.99 -5.35 7.28
C VAL A 130 -3.63 -6.31 8.42
N GLN A 131 -2.71 -5.92 9.31
CA GLN A 131 -2.35 -6.76 10.46
C GLN A 131 -3.52 -6.93 11.43
N LYS A 132 -4.32 -5.88 11.69
CA LYS A 132 -5.51 -6.00 12.53
C LYS A 132 -6.57 -6.92 11.94
N ILE A 133 -6.80 -6.89 10.62
CA ILE A 133 -7.71 -7.83 9.95
C ILE A 133 -7.20 -9.25 10.09
N LYS A 134 -5.92 -9.48 9.80
CA LYS A 134 -5.27 -10.80 9.92
C LYS A 134 -5.40 -11.39 11.33
N ASP A 135 -5.22 -10.55 12.35
CA ASP A 135 -5.34 -10.94 13.76
C ASP A 135 -6.79 -11.03 14.28
N SER A 136 -7.78 -10.71 13.44
CA SER A 136 -9.20 -10.56 13.86
C SER A 136 -9.40 -9.54 15.00
N LYS A 137 -8.60 -8.46 15.00
CA LYS A 137 -8.60 -7.38 16.01
C LYS A 137 -9.08 -6.04 15.44
N LEU A 138 -9.93 -6.08 14.41
CA LEU A 138 -10.48 -4.86 13.84
C LEU A 138 -11.55 -4.30 14.79
N ASP A 139 -11.23 -3.19 15.46
CA ASP A 139 -12.04 -2.55 16.50
C ASP A 139 -12.61 -1.19 16.05
N ILE A 140 -13.58 -0.68 16.82
CA ILE A 140 -14.24 0.61 16.59
C ILE A 140 -13.22 1.76 16.48
N GLU A 141 -12.18 1.74 17.32
CA GLU A 141 -11.13 2.76 17.32
C GLU A 141 -10.36 2.78 15.99
N THR A 142 -10.08 1.60 15.41
CA THR A 142 -9.43 1.48 14.10
C THR A 142 -10.31 2.09 13.01
N TYR A 143 -11.61 1.82 13.04
CA TYR A 143 -12.56 2.42 12.10
C TYR A 143 -12.58 3.94 12.19
N TYR A 144 -12.64 4.47 13.40
CA TYR A 144 -12.68 5.90 13.65
C TYR A 144 -11.38 6.62 13.24
N GLN A 145 -10.22 6.04 13.58
CA GLN A 145 -8.93 6.67 13.32
C GLN A 145 -8.52 6.66 11.84
N ASN A 146 -8.86 5.60 11.11
CA ASN A 146 -8.36 5.38 9.74
C ASN A 146 -9.40 5.68 8.66
N GLY A 147 -10.68 5.67 9.01
CA GLY A 147 -11.77 5.84 8.03
C GLY A 147 -11.98 4.62 7.14
N LEU A 148 -13.11 4.62 6.43
CA LEU A 148 -13.55 3.49 5.62
C LEU A 148 -12.60 3.20 4.44
N GLU A 149 -12.06 4.23 3.80
CA GLU A 149 -11.23 4.09 2.60
C GLU A 149 -9.95 3.27 2.88
N ILE A 150 -9.21 3.62 3.94
CA ILE A 150 -8.01 2.90 4.38
C ILE A 150 -8.33 1.45 4.74
N ILE A 151 -9.48 1.22 5.39
CA ILE A 151 -9.92 -0.12 5.79
C ILE A 151 -10.27 -0.97 4.58
N LEU A 152 -10.91 -0.39 3.56
CA LEU A 152 -11.19 -1.08 2.30
C LEU A 152 -9.90 -1.40 1.54
N THR A 153 -8.91 -0.49 1.51
CA THR A 153 -7.58 -0.80 0.96
C THR A 153 -6.92 -1.97 1.71
N ALA A 154 -6.94 -1.93 3.04
CA ALA A 154 -6.39 -3.01 3.86
C ALA A 154 -7.12 -4.34 3.60
N ASN A 155 -8.45 -4.31 3.48
CA ASN A 155 -9.25 -5.49 3.19
C ASN A 155 -9.00 -6.02 1.78
N GLN A 156 -8.78 -5.16 0.79
CA GLN A 156 -8.38 -5.57 -0.56
C GLN A 156 -7.07 -6.37 -0.51
N ILE A 157 -6.08 -5.91 0.26
CA ILE A 157 -4.84 -6.67 0.45
C ILE A 157 -5.10 -7.96 1.22
N ALA A 158 -5.92 -7.93 2.28
CA ALA A 158 -6.29 -9.14 3.02
C ALA A 158 -6.98 -10.19 2.13
N LYS A 159 -7.86 -9.78 1.22
CA LYS A 159 -8.52 -10.65 0.22
C LYS A 159 -7.49 -11.29 -0.72
N ILE A 160 -6.57 -10.49 -1.26
CA ILE A 160 -5.47 -10.99 -2.11
C ILE A 160 -4.61 -12.02 -1.35
N ARG A 161 -4.45 -11.83 -0.04
CA ARG A 161 -3.67 -12.72 0.84
C ARG A 161 -4.48 -13.89 1.40
N GLY A 162 -5.77 -13.99 1.08
CA GLY A 162 -6.64 -15.12 1.43
C GLY A 162 -7.28 -15.07 2.82
N PHE A 163 -7.27 -13.92 3.50
CA PHE A 163 -7.87 -13.74 4.84
C PHE A 163 -8.76 -12.49 4.95
N GLY A 164 -9.20 -11.96 3.80
CA GLY A 164 -10.09 -10.79 3.76
C GLY A 164 -11.51 -11.07 4.24
N MET A 165 -12.23 -10.01 4.55
CA MET A 165 -13.63 -9.98 4.99
C MET A 165 -14.57 -9.51 3.86
N ASP A 166 -15.87 -9.58 4.07
CA ASP A 166 -16.86 -8.94 3.17
C ASP A 166 -16.80 -7.40 3.32
N ASP A 167 -16.72 -6.69 2.20
CA ASP A 167 -16.70 -5.21 2.21
C ASP A 167 -18.02 -4.64 2.75
N ASN A 168 -19.14 -5.35 2.58
CA ASN A 168 -20.42 -4.90 3.12
C ASN A 168 -20.43 -4.94 4.65
N GLU A 169 -19.79 -5.95 5.25
CA GLU A 169 -19.64 -6.04 6.70
C GLU A 169 -18.83 -4.86 7.24
N LEU A 170 -17.73 -4.52 6.56
CA LEU A 170 -16.88 -3.38 6.92
C LEU A 170 -17.64 -2.05 6.82
N LYS A 171 -18.42 -1.86 5.75
CA LYS A 171 -19.28 -0.68 5.57
C LYS A 171 -20.32 -0.56 6.68
N ILE A 172 -21.02 -1.65 6.98
CA ILE A 172 -22.01 -1.70 8.05
C ILE A 172 -21.37 -1.36 9.40
N ASN A 173 -20.19 -1.90 9.70
CA ASN A 173 -19.49 -1.61 10.94
C ASN A 173 -19.01 -0.16 11.03
N TYR A 174 -18.56 0.42 9.92
CA TYR A 174 -18.22 1.84 9.84
C TYR A 174 -19.44 2.76 10.01
N ASP A 175 -20.59 2.39 9.44
CA ASP A 175 -21.82 3.18 9.55
C ASP A 175 -22.45 3.16 10.94
N LYS A 176 -22.13 2.14 11.75
CA LYS A 176 -22.52 2.07 13.17
C LYS A 176 -21.72 3.02 14.07
N LEU A 177 -20.65 3.65 13.57
CA LEU A 177 -19.87 4.60 14.36
C LEU A 177 -20.76 5.78 14.80
N PRO A 178 -20.85 6.08 16.11
CA PRO A 178 -21.64 7.22 16.60
C PRO A 178 -21.16 8.58 16.07
N ILE A 179 -19.85 8.68 15.82
CA ILE A 179 -19.19 9.81 15.17
C ILE A 179 -18.13 9.26 14.22
N LYS A 180 -18.02 9.85 13.03
CA LYS A 180 -17.04 9.44 12.00
C LYS A 180 -15.82 10.36 11.95
N SER A 181 -15.89 11.49 12.66
CA SER A 181 -14.78 12.43 12.79
C SER A 181 -14.92 13.31 14.05
N ARG A 182 -13.82 13.91 14.51
CA ARG A 182 -13.83 14.86 15.65
C ARG A 182 -14.76 16.06 15.41
N LYS A 183 -15.07 16.38 14.15
CA LYS A 183 -15.98 17.49 13.78
C LYS A 183 -17.45 17.20 14.12
N GLU A 184 -17.82 15.93 14.25
CA GLU A 184 -19.18 15.51 14.61
C GLU A 184 -19.39 15.47 16.13
N MET A 185 -18.31 15.72 16.90
CA MET A 185 -18.39 15.81 18.35
C MET A 185 -19.22 17.05 18.74
N LYS A 186 -20.38 16.80 19.36
CA LYS A 186 -21.31 17.87 19.81
C LYS A 186 -20.76 18.73 20.95
N ILE A 187 -19.67 18.29 21.57
CA ILE A 187 -19.00 18.95 22.69
C ILE A 187 -17.61 19.35 22.21
N ASN A 188 -17.27 20.62 22.35
CA ASN A 188 -15.97 21.17 22.01
C ASN A 188 -15.22 21.67 23.27
N GLY A 189 -13.98 22.11 23.10
CA GLY A 189 -13.15 22.56 24.22
C GLY A 189 -13.72 23.78 24.98
N LYS A 190 -14.52 24.63 24.33
CA LYS A 190 -15.20 25.75 25.01
C LYS A 190 -16.31 25.26 25.92
N ASP A 191 -17.06 24.24 25.51
CA ASP A 191 -18.14 23.65 26.33
C ASP A 191 -17.55 23.01 27.60
N LEU A 192 -16.37 22.38 27.50
CA LEU A 192 -15.64 21.84 28.65
C LEU A 192 -15.16 22.93 29.62
N VAL A 193 -14.76 24.09 29.10
CA VAL A 193 -14.35 25.24 29.92
C VAL A 193 -15.54 25.92 30.57
N GLN A 194 -16.63 26.11 29.81
CA GLN A 194 -17.79 26.90 30.24
C GLN A 194 -18.77 26.11 31.09
N GLU A 195 -19.08 24.86 30.74
CA GLU A 195 -20.10 24.06 31.43
C GLU A 195 -19.51 23.09 32.45
N ALA A 196 -18.31 22.53 32.18
CA ALA A 196 -17.66 21.58 33.09
C ALA A 196 -16.56 22.21 33.98
N GLY A 197 -16.30 23.52 33.84
CA GLY A 197 -15.35 24.25 34.68
C GLY A 197 -13.88 23.80 34.53
N ILE A 198 -13.53 23.12 33.44
CA ILE A 198 -12.19 22.60 33.22
C ILE A 198 -11.25 23.74 32.80
N LYS A 199 -10.12 23.90 33.50
CA LYS A 199 -9.13 24.94 33.16
C LYS A 199 -8.42 24.62 31.84
N PRO A 200 -8.28 25.58 30.91
CA PRO A 200 -7.52 25.38 29.67
C PRO A 200 -6.09 24.91 29.94
N GLY A 201 -5.64 23.84 29.26
CA GLY A 201 -4.29 23.31 29.42
C GLY A 201 -4.07 21.97 28.72
N LYS A 202 -2.88 21.37 28.92
CA LYS A 202 -2.46 20.08 28.31
C LYS A 202 -3.44 18.91 28.53
N ILE A 203 -4.32 19.02 29.53
CA ILE A 203 -5.33 18.01 29.87
C ILE A 203 -6.46 17.93 28.82
N MET A 204 -6.65 18.96 27.97
CA MET A 204 -7.71 19.00 26.94
C MET A 204 -7.31 18.53 25.53
N GLY A 205 -6.03 18.18 25.31
CA GLY A 205 -5.47 17.91 23.97
C GLY A 205 -5.91 16.59 23.37
#